data_AF-A0A4R9JI02-F1
#
_entry.id   AF-A0A4R9JI02-F1
#
_cell.length_a   1.000
_cell.length_b   1.000
_cell.length_c   1.000
_cell.angle_alpha   90.00
_cell.angle_beta   90.00
_cell.angle_gamma   90.00
#
_symmetry.space_group_name_H-M   'P 1'
#
loop_
_entity.id
_entity.type
_entity.pdbx_description
1 polymer ?
#
loop_
_entity_poly.entity_id
_entity_poly.type
_entity_poly.pdbx_seq_one_letter_code
_entity_poly.pdbx_strand_id
1 'polypeptide(L)'
;MPTNKKKITTFLLILILLSLLLGGLVYFLFRKKTNPDLKESSYDSRSEVYWQRLQNRPEVLQRPGYPSDLRDFLETLRGKESYLWNGERDQVYAYLLETYPDERGHVLYAVYVAFMNWKEKTIELEQKEGLSSYEKLTAVNRISEEIFPLVLRNLLFPKHPTAPPVWLLSYLEDYVQKNPYSYSRERKRIFLKKKTELYQKEKWEIQAWESPMFFRQVVDLVYARELLEMSEEERTSYRSAKVEELKVDFWN
;
A
#
# COMPACT_ATOMS: atom_id res chain seq x y z
N MET A 1 -41.09 44.06 13.71
CA MET A 1 -41.20 43.06 14.80
C MET A 1 -39.85 42.97 15.52
N PRO A 2 -39.80 43.09 16.86
CA PRO A 2 -38.54 43.00 17.59
C PRO A 2 -38.05 41.55 17.56
N THR A 3 -36.91 41.30 16.93
CA THR A 3 -36.25 39.99 16.96
C THR A 3 -35.80 39.71 18.38
N ASN A 4 -36.39 38.68 18.98
CA ASN A 4 -36.19 38.34 20.39
C ASN A 4 -34.81 37.68 20.54
N LYS A 5 -33.75 38.50 20.68
CA LYS A 5 -32.33 38.08 20.67
C LYS A 5 -32.05 36.87 21.55
N LYS A 6 -32.74 36.75 22.69
CA LYS A 6 -32.66 35.61 23.61
C LYS A 6 -33.06 34.27 22.98
N LYS A 7 -34.08 34.25 22.11
CA LYS A 7 -34.53 33.03 21.40
C LYS A 7 -33.54 32.59 20.32
N ILE A 8 -32.90 33.56 19.66
CA ILE A 8 -31.89 33.28 18.62
C ILE A 8 -30.62 32.69 19.27
N THR A 9 -30.20 33.24 20.40
CA THR A 9 -29.04 32.74 21.13
C THR A 9 -29.26 31.33 21.70
N THR A 10 -30.45 31.03 22.23
CA THR A 10 -30.74 29.67 22.71
C THR A 10 -30.82 28.66 21.57
N PHE A 11 -31.38 29.04 20.42
CA PHE A 11 -31.42 28.17 19.24
C PHE A 11 -30.02 27.83 18.72
N LEU A 12 -29.13 28.83 18.63
CA LEU A 12 -27.74 28.63 18.23
C LEU A 12 -26.98 27.70 19.19
N LEU A 13 -27.21 27.85 20.50
CA LEU A 13 -26.53 27.05 21.53
C LEU A 13 -26.98 25.58 21.47
N ILE A 14 -28.26 25.31 21.23
CA ILE A 14 -28.77 23.96 20.99
C ILE A 14 -28.13 23.33 19.76
N LEU A 15 -27.96 24.10 18.68
CA LEU A 15 -27.38 23.62 17.43
C LEU A 15 -25.90 23.23 17.57
N ILE A 16 -25.13 24.00 18.34
CA ILE A 16 -23.73 23.71 18.67
C ILE A 16 -23.62 22.46 19.56
N LEU A 17 -24.51 22.32 20.55
CA LEU A 17 -24.55 21.12 21.39
C LEU A 17 -24.90 19.87 20.58
N LEU A 18 -25.83 19.98 19.64
CA LEU A 18 -26.21 18.88 18.77
C LEU A 18 -25.05 18.45 17.86
N SER A 19 -24.29 19.41 17.32
CA SER A 19 -23.14 19.10 16.45
C SER A 19 -22.00 18.44 17.22
N LEU A 20 -21.75 18.85 18.46
CA LEU A 20 -20.77 18.21 19.35
C LEU A 20 -21.19 16.79 19.73
N LEU A 21 -22.49 16.56 20.01
CA LEU A 21 -23.03 15.23 20.28
C LEU A 21 -22.89 14.30 19.07
N LEU A 22 -23.25 14.78 17.88
CA LEU A 22 -23.11 14.03 16.63
C LEU A 22 -21.63 13.74 16.32
N GLY A 23 -20.74 14.73 16.47
CA GLY A 23 -19.30 14.55 16.29
C GLY A 23 -18.70 13.55 17.28
N GLY A 24 -19.11 13.60 18.55
CA GLY A 24 -18.69 12.66 19.59
C GLY A 24 -19.19 11.24 19.33
N LEU A 25 -20.41 11.09 18.82
CA LEU A 25 -21.01 9.80 18.50
C LEU A 25 -20.35 9.15 17.26
N VAL A 26 -20.03 9.95 16.24
CA VAL A 26 -19.20 9.51 15.11
C VAL A 26 -17.81 9.11 15.59
N TYR A 27 -17.15 9.95 16.39
CA TYR A 27 -15.83 9.64 16.94
C TYR A 27 -15.82 8.34 17.77
N PHE A 28 -16.84 8.12 18.60
CA PHE A 28 -16.94 6.92 19.43
C PHE A 28 -17.22 5.66 18.59
N LEU A 29 -18.10 5.75 17.58
CA LEU A 29 -18.39 4.63 16.66
C LEU A 29 -17.17 4.23 15.83
N PHE A 30 -16.37 5.20 15.37
CA PHE A 30 -15.15 4.91 14.62
C PHE A 30 -14.01 4.43 15.52
N ARG A 31 -13.84 5.01 16.73
CA ARG A 31 -12.79 4.61 17.67
C ARG A 31 -13.00 3.21 18.25
N LYS A 32 -14.26 2.78 18.45
CA LYS A 32 -14.57 1.41 18.87
C LYS A 32 -14.31 0.38 17.77
N LYS A 33 -14.24 0.81 16.50
CA LYS A 33 -13.96 -0.06 15.35
C LYS A 33 -12.48 -0.31 15.08
N THR A 34 -11.59 0.52 15.63
CA THR A 34 -10.15 0.47 15.36
C THR A 34 -9.34 -0.35 16.38
N ASN A 35 -9.97 -1.01 17.34
CA ASN A 35 -9.30 -1.91 18.28
C ASN A 35 -10.09 -3.22 18.50
N PRO A 36 -10.06 -4.16 17.57
CA PRO A 36 -9.90 -5.55 17.94
C PRO A 36 -8.39 -5.82 17.99
N ASP A 37 -7.87 -6.09 19.18
CA ASP A 37 -6.67 -6.92 19.32
C ASP A 37 -7.02 -8.28 18.66
N LEU A 38 -6.81 -8.41 17.34
CA LEU A 38 -6.78 -9.69 16.64
C LEU A 38 -5.46 -10.36 17.04
N LYS A 39 -5.42 -10.87 18.27
CA LYS A 39 -4.39 -11.79 18.76
C LYS A 39 -4.92 -13.21 18.71
N GLU A 40 -5.27 -13.65 17.52
CA GLU A 40 -5.06 -15.05 17.15
C GLU A 40 -4.01 -15.02 16.05
N SER A 41 -2.89 -15.70 16.30
CA SER A 41 -1.88 -15.99 15.28
C SER A 41 -2.58 -16.39 13.97
N SER A 42 -2.21 -15.78 12.84
CA SER A 42 -2.72 -16.17 11.51
C SER A 42 -2.56 -17.65 11.18
N TYR A 43 -1.78 -18.41 11.96
CA TYR A 43 -1.60 -19.85 11.80
C TYR A 43 -2.87 -20.66 12.12
N ASP A 44 -3.28 -21.50 11.16
CA ASP A 44 -4.28 -22.55 11.37
C ASP A 44 -3.78 -23.89 10.81
N SER A 45 -3.68 -24.90 11.68
CA SER A 45 -3.23 -26.26 11.35
C SER A 45 -4.01 -26.94 10.21
N ARG A 46 -5.30 -26.59 10.00
CA ARG A 46 -6.13 -27.15 8.92
C ARG A 46 -5.61 -26.80 7.53
N SER A 47 -4.87 -25.69 7.43
CA SER A 47 -4.34 -25.19 6.15
C SER A 47 -3.05 -25.87 5.71
N GLU A 48 -2.26 -26.41 6.64
CA GLU A 48 -0.85 -26.79 6.40
C GLU A 48 -0.68 -27.81 5.26
N VAL A 49 -1.49 -28.87 5.28
CA VAL A 49 -1.42 -29.94 4.27
C VAL A 49 -1.74 -29.40 2.87
N TYR A 50 -2.75 -28.54 2.76
CA TYR A 50 -3.17 -27.95 1.50
C TYR A 50 -2.18 -26.88 1.02
N TRP A 51 -1.57 -26.13 1.95
CA TRP A 51 -0.54 -25.15 1.65
C TRP A 51 0.71 -25.82 1.06
N GLN A 52 1.21 -26.89 1.70
CA GLN A 52 2.35 -27.66 1.18
C GLN A 52 2.06 -28.28 -0.20
N ARG A 53 0.84 -28.81 -0.41
CA ARG A 53 0.42 -29.31 -1.73
C ARG A 53 0.38 -28.19 -2.77
N LEU A 54 -0.14 -27.02 -2.40
CA LEU A 54 -0.25 -25.88 -3.30
C LEU A 54 1.12 -25.31 -3.69
N GLN A 55 2.10 -25.30 -2.77
CA GLN A 55 3.47 -24.88 -3.09
C GLN A 55 4.09 -25.73 -4.21
N ASN A 56 3.71 -27.00 -4.32
CA ASN A 56 4.18 -27.90 -5.36
C ASN A 56 3.40 -27.80 -6.68
N ARG A 57 2.16 -27.29 -6.65
CA ARG A 57 1.25 -27.20 -7.82
C ARG A 57 0.39 -25.93 -7.77
N PRO A 58 0.99 -24.74 -7.85
CA PRO A 58 0.27 -23.48 -7.72
C PRO A 58 -0.69 -23.20 -8.87
N GLU A 59 -0.53 -23.86 -10.02
CA GLU A 59 -1.37 -23.70 -11.22
C GLU A 59 -2.81 -24.17 -11.00
N VAL A 60 -3.07 -24.93 -9.93
CA VAL A 60 -4.42 -25.38 -9.57
C VAL A 60 -5.37 -24.19 -9.39
N LEU A 61 -4.90 -23.05 -8.88
CA LEU A 61 -5.72 -21.85 -8.68
C LEU A 61 -6.13 -21.15 -9.99
N GLN A 62 -5.51 -21.50 -11.12
CA GLN A 62 -5.88 -20.95 -12.42
C GLN A 62 -6.95 -21.80 -13.14
N ARG A 63 -7.34 -22.94 -12.55
CA ARG A 63 -8.35 -23.83 -13.12
C ARG A 63 -9.77 -23.25 -12.98
N PRO A 64 -10.70 -23.64 -13.86
CA PRO A 64 -12.11 -23.28 -13.70
C PRO A 64 -12.64 -23.67 -12.32
N GLY A 65 -13.43 -22.78 -11.72
CA GLY A 65 -14.03 -22.99 -10.40
C GLY A 65 -13.28 -22.36 -9.23
N TYR A 66 -12.16 -21.67 -9.47
CA TYR A 66 -11.54 -20.73 -8.53
C TYR A 66 -11.90 -19.27 -8.89
N PRO A 67 -11.80 -18.32 -7.94
CA PRO A 67 -12.00 -16.90 -8.21
C PRO A 67 -11.05 -16.39 -9.31
N SER A 68 -11.56 -15.56 -10.23
CA SER A 68 -10.76 -14.98 -11.30
C SER A 68 -9.79 -13.90 -10.80
N ASP A 69 -10.23 -13.06 -9.85
CA ASP A 69 -9.37 -12.14 -9.11
C ASP A 69 -9.17 -12.67 -7.69
N LEU A 70 -8.09 -13.43 -7.51
CA LEU A 70 -7.79 -14.06 -6.24
C LEU A 70 -7.50 -13.02 -5.15
N ARG A 71 -6.89 -11.87 -5.49
CA ARG A 71 -6.55 -10.86 -4.50
C ARG A 71 -7.80 -10.17 -3.97
N ASP A 72 -8.68 -9.72 -4.87
CA ASP A 72 -9.93 -9.05 -4.49
C ASP A 72 -10.85 -9.98 -3.68
N PHE A 73 -10.88 -11.25 -4.05
CA PHE A 73 -11.60 -12.28 -3.29
C PHE A 73 -11.08 -12.41 -1.84
N LEU A 74 -9.76 -12.47 -1.63
CA LEU A 74 -9.16 -12.60 -0.29
C LEU A 74 -9.34 -11.33 0.54
N GLU A 75 -9.26 -10.14 -0.07
CA GLU A 75 -9.58 -8.87 0.59
C GLU A 75 -11.05 -8.81 1.02
N THR A 76 -11.96 -9.28 0.15
CA THR A 76 -13.39 -9.40 0.47
C THR A 76 -13.62 -10.36 1.63
N LEU A 77 -12.99 -11.53 1.63
CA LEU A 77 -13.05 -12.47 2.75
C LEU A 77 -12.56 -11.86 4.05
N ARG A 78 -11.43 -11.13 4.03
CA ARG A 78 -10.93 -10.41 5.20
C ARG A 78 -11.93 -9.38 5.71
N GLY A 79 -12.57 -8.66 4.80
CA GLY A 79 -13.64 -7.72 5.13
C GLY A 79 -14.82 -8.41 5.82
N LYS A 80 -15.26 -9.56 5.29
CA LYS A 80 -16.33 -10.36 5.91
C LYS A 80 -15.91 -10.87 7.28
N GLU A 81 -14.71 -11.44 7.42
CA GLU A 81 -14.17 -11.88 8.72
C GLU A 81 -14.20 -10.73 9.73
N SER A 82 -13.62 -9.58 9.38
CA SER A 82 -13.46 -8.46 10.30
C SER A 82 -14.79 -7.81 10.72
N TYR A 83 -15.76 -7.73 9.80
CA TYR A 83 -16.95 -6.88 9.99
C TYR A 83 -18.28 -7.62 10.04
N LEU A 84 -18.42 -8.75 9.34
CA LEU A 84 -19.67 -9.53 9.34
C LEU A 84 -19.59 -10.69 10.33
N TRP A 85 -18.42 -11.31 10.42
CA TRP A 85 -18.19 -12.51 11.24
C TRP A 85 -17.44 -12.20 12.53
N ASN A 86 -17.27 -10.92 12.90
CA ASN A 86 -16.67 -10.48 14.16
C ASN A 86 -15.29 -11.08 14.48
N GLY A 87 -14.49 -11.39 13.45
CA GLY A 87 -13.19 -12.03 13.59
C GLY A 87 -13.23 -13.56 13.65
N GLU A 88 -14.40 -14.20 13.51
CA GLU A 88 -14.52 -15.65 13.61
C GLU A 88 -13.98 -16.36 12.36
N ARG A 89 -12.76 -16.86 12.47
CA ARG A 89 -12.06 -17.63 11.41
C ARG A 89 -12.83 -18.87 10.97
N ASP A 90 -13.51 -19.56 11.89
CA ASP A 90 -14.29 -20.75 11.57
C ASP A 90 -15.44 -20.48 10.62
N GLN A 91 -16.04 -19.28 10.68
CA GLN A 91 -17.07 -18.86 9.73
C GLN A 91 -16.50 -18.68 8.32
N VAL A 92 -15.26 -18.18 8.19
CA VAL A 92 -14.56 -18.10 6.91
C VAL A 92 -14.38 -19.48 6.30
N TYR A 93 -13.91 -20.43 7.12
CA TYR A 93 -13.67 -21.79 6.67
C TYR A 93 -14.97 -22.48 6.24
N ALA A 94 -16.03 -22.39 7.05
CA ALA A 94 -17.34 -22.94 6.72
C ALA A 94 -17.89 -22.33 5.41
N TYR A 95 -17.83 -21.01 5.26
CA TYR A 95 -18.24 -20.30 4.04
C TYR A 95 -17.50 -20.79 2.79
N LEU A 96 -16.18 -21.00 2.91
CA LEU A 96 -15.36 -21.50 1.81
C LEU A 96 -15.74 -22.92 1.40
N LEU A 97 -16.01 -23.80 2.35
CA LEU A 97 -16.44 -25.18 2.07
C LEU A 97 -17.82 -25.25 1.43
N GLU A 98 -18.74 -24.37 1.86
CA GLU A 98 -20.08 -24.28 1.28
C GLU A 98 -20.06 -23.71 -0.15
N THR A 99 -19.26 -22.67 -0.38
CA THR A 99 -19.21 -21.96 -1.66
C THR A 99 -18.34 -22.68 -2.71
N TYR A 100 -17.26 -23.32 -2.26
CA TYR A 100 -16.29 -24.01 -3.12
C TYR A 100 -16.18 -25.47 -2.68
N PRO A 101 -17.03 -26.36 -3.22
CA PRO A 101 -17.06 -27.74 -2.81
C PRO A 101 -15.77 -28.48 -3.22
N ASP A 102 -15.62 -29.69 -2.68
CA ASP A 102 -14.45 -30.57 -2.84
C ASP A 102 -13.20 -30.00 -2.14
N GLU A 103 -12.01 -30.29 -2.67
CA GLU A 103 -10.75 -29.79 -2.12
C GLU A 103 -10.56 -28.27 -2.30
N ARG A 104 -11.39 -27.60 -3.12
CA ARG A 104 -11.21 -26.19 -3.50
C ARG A 104 -11.35 -25.24 -2.32
N GLY A 105 -12.36 -25.43 -1.47
CA GLY A 105 -12.56 -24.63 -0.26
C GLY A 105 -11.36 -24.72 0.68
N HIS A 106 -10.78 -25.93 0.84
CA HIS A 106 -9.57 -26.13 1.63
C HIS A 106 -8.33 -25.44 1.05
N VAL A 107 -8.14 -25.51 -0.27
CA VAL A 107 -7.05 -24.82 -0.96
C VAL A 107 -7.18 -23.31 -0.81
N LEU A 108 -8.37 -22.75 -1.04
CA LEU A 108 -8.64 -21.32 -0.86
C LEU A 108 -8.43 -20.88 0.59
N TYR A 109 -8.81 -21.72 1.55
CA TYR A 109 -8.57 -21.44 2.95
C TYR A 109 -7.07 -21.38 3.28
N ALA A 110 -6.27 -22.29 2.71
CA ALA A 110 -4.83 -22.26 2.90
C ALA A 110 -4.17 -21.00 2.32
N VAL A 111 -4.61 -20.57 1.13
CA VAL A 111 -4.17 -19.29 0.55
C VAL A 111 -4.58 -18.13 1.45
N TYR A 112 -5.79 -18.16 2.00
CA TYR A 112 -6.29 -17.13 2.88
C TYR A 112 -5.48 -17.00 4.18
N VAL A 113 -5.16 -18.13 4.81
CA VAL A 113 -4.28 -18.16 5.98
C VAL A 113 -2.90 -17.56 5.67
N ALA A 114 -2.27 -17.96 4.56
CA ALA A 114 -0.99 -17.38 4.13
C ALA A 114 -1.10 -15.87 3.81
N PHE A 115 -2.22 -15.45 3.22
CA PHE A 115 -2.50 -14.04 2.96
C PHE A 115 -2.65 -13.21 4.23
N MET A 116 -3.30 -13.75 5.26
CA MET A 116 -3.45 -13.08 6.55
C MET A 116 -2.11 -12.99 7.30
N ASN A 117 -1.29 -14.03 7.25
CA ASN A 117 0.09 -13.98 7.76
C ASN A 117 0.93 -12.89 7.06
N TRP A 118 0.81 -12.80 5.73
CA TRP A 118 1.47 -11.71 4.99
C TRP A 118 0.96 -10.33 5.40
N LYS A 119 -0.36 -10.16 5.60
CA LYS A 119 -0.95 -8.89 6.06
C LYS A 119 -0.46 -8.48 7.45
N GLU A 120 -0.45 -9.40 8.40
CA GLU A 120 0.04 -9.16 9.75
C GLU A 120 1.50 -8.69 9.73
N LYS A 121 2.37 -9.45 9.06
CA LYS A 121 3.79 -9.08 8.91
C LYS A 121 4.00 -7.76 8.17
N THR A 122 3.17 -7.45 7.19
CA THR A 122 3.22 -6.18 6.46
C THR A 122 2.89 -5.02 7.39
N ILE A 123 1.84 -5.14 8.21
CA ILE A 123 1.46 -4.12 9.20
C ILE A 123 2.58 -3.90 10.22
N GLU A 124 3.20 -4.98 10.71
CA GLU A 124 4.34 -4.89 11.64
C GLU A 124 5.53 -4.13 11.03
N LEU A 125 5.84 -4.37 9.75
CA LEU A 125 6.89 -3.64 9.03
C LEU A 125 6.54 -2.17 8.79
N GLU A 126 5.30 -1.89 8.42
CA GLU A 126 4.82 -0.53 8.16
C GLU A 126 4.85 0.33 9.43
N GLN A 127 4.56 -0.26 10.58
CA GLN A 127 4.57 0.40 11.89
C GLN A 127 5.99 0.56 12.48
N LYS A 128 7.00 -0.10 11.92
CA LYS A 128 8.38 -0.01 12.43
C LYS A 128 8.96 1.39 12.18
N GLU A 129 9.20 2.14 13.26
CA GLU A 129 9.67 3.53 13.19
C GLU A 129 11.11 3.68 12.67
N GLY A 130 11.94 2.64 12.80
CA GLY A 130 13.36 2.66 12.41
C GLY A 130 13.66 2.34 10.94
N LEU A 131 12.64 2.17 10.10
CA LEU A 131 12.83 1.86 8.67
C LEU A 131 12.34 3.01 7.80
N SER A 132 13.10 3.34 6.75
CA SER A 132 12.64 4.28 5.73
C SER A 132 11.52 3.68 4.87
N SER A 133 10.80 4.52 4.13
CA SER A 133 9.76 4.06 3.19
C SER A 133 10.30 3.02 2.19
N TYR A 134 11.53 3.21 1.70
CA TYR A 134 12.17 2.27 0.78
C TYR A 134 12.51 0.93 1.45
N GLU A 135 13.03 0.98 2.67
CA GLU A 135 13.36 -0.22 3.43
C GLU A 135 12.09 -1.02 3.78
N LYS A 136 11.00 -0.32 4.13
CA LYS A 136 9.68 -0.93 4.34
C LYS A 136 9.18 -1.61 3.08
N LEU A 137 9.18 -0.93 1.92
CA LEU A 137 8.77 -1.52 0.64
C LEU A 137 9.62 -2.75 0.28
N THR A 138 10.94 -2.66 0.49
CA THR A 138 11.87 -3.77 0.25
C THR A 138 11.59 -4.96 1.16
N ALA A 139 11.36 -4.71 2.45
CA ALA A 139 11.03 -5.74 3.41
C ALA A 139 9.67 -6.40 3.12
N VAL A 140 8.65 -5.63 2.77
CA VAL A 140 7.32 -6.16 2.39
C VAL A 140 7.42 -7.03 1.14
N ASN A 141 8.17 -6.58 0.13
CA ASN A 141 8.41 -7.39 -1.07
C ASN A 141 9.12 -8.70 -0.70
N ARG A 142 10.18 -8.64 0.11
CA ARG A 142 10.90 -9.83 0.58
C ARG A 142 9.99 -10.82 1.29
N ILE A 143 9.16 -10.36 2.22
CA ILE A 143 8.19 -11.23 2.92
C ILE A 143 7.20 -11.86 1.94
N SER A 144 6.79 -11.12 0.90
CA SER A 144 5.95 -11.71 -0.15
C SER A 144 6.65 -12.84 -0.92
N GLU A 145 7.96 -12.74 -1.17
CA GLU A 145 8.74 -13.80 -1.84
C GLU A 145 8.99 -15.00 -0.90
N GLU A 146 9.15 -14.74 0.40
CA GLU A 146 9.35 -15.78 1.41
C GLU A 146 8.07 -16.59 1.66
N ILE A 147 6.90 -15.93 1.65
CA ILE A 147 5.61 -16.60 1.90
C ILE A 147 5.08 -17.25 0.63
N PHE A 148 5.08 -16.55 -0.51
CA PHE A 148 4.40 -17.00 -1.72
C PHE A 148 5.37 -17.50 -2.80
N PRO A 149 5.22 -18.75 -3.29
CA PRO A 149 5.84 -19.20 -4.53
C PRO A 149 5.57 -18.23 -5.68
N LEU A 150 6.50 -18.13 -6.62
CA LEU A 150 6.49 -17.15 -7.72
C LEU A 150 5.14 -17.06 -8.46
N VAL A 151 4.54 -18.21 -8.77
CA VAL A 151 3.26 -18.28 -9.49
C VAL A 151 2.12 -17.67 -8.66
N LEU A 152 2.01 -18.04 -7.37
CA LEU A 152 1.01 -17.47 -6.47
C LEU A 152 1.24 -15.98 -6.24
N ARG A 153 2.49 -15.57 -6.12
CA ARG A 153 2.85 -14.15 -5.96
C ARG A 153 2.39 -13.33 -7.16
N ASN A 154 2.58 -13.83 -8.38
CA ASN A 154 2.13 -13.13 -9.59
C ASN A 154 0.60 -13.06 -9.70
N LEU A 155 -0.13 -14.04 -9.16
CA LEU A 155 -1.59 -14.02 -9.08
C LEU A 155 -2.10 -13.02 -8.03
N LEU A 156 -1.46 -12.98 -6.86
CA LEU A 156 -1.88 -12.13 -5.73
C LEU A 156 -1.39 -10.68 -5.85
N PHE A 157 -0.21 -10.49 -6.40
CA PHE A 157 0.48 -9.21 -6.51
C PHE A 157 0.93 -9.00 -7.96
N PRO A 158 -0.03 -8.85 -8.90
CA PRO A 158 0.30 -8.53 -10.27
C PRO A 158 1.12 -7.23 -10.30
N LYS A 159 2.15 -7.20 -11.15
CA LYS A 159 2.97 -5.99 -11.31
C LYS A 159 2.10 -4.86 -11.83
N HIS A 160 1.83 -3.88 -10.97
CA HIS A 160 1.12 -2.68 -11.41
C HIS A 160 2.10 -1.74 -12.12
N PRO A 161 1.73 -1.14 -13.27
CA PRO A 161 2.64 -0.26 -14.03
C PRO A 161 3.14 0.96 -13.25
N THR A 162 2.41 1.40 -12.22
CA THR A 162 2.83 2.52 -11.35
C THR A 162 3.75 2.10 -10.18
N ALA A 163 3.98 0.80 -9.97
CA ALA A 163 4.87 0.36 -8.90
C ALA A 163 6.32 0.86 -9.10
N PRO A 164 6.95 0.75 -10.29
CA PRO A 164 8.34 1.18 -10.46
C PRO A 164 8.60 2.67 -10.14
N PRO A 165 7.75 3.63 -10.56
CA PRO A 165 7.89 5.03 -10.13
C PRO A 165 7.87 5.23 -8.61
N VAL A 166 7.01 4.53 -7.88
CA VAL A 166 6.94 4.61 -6.42
C VAL A 166 8.22 4.08 -5.77
N TRP A 167 8.70 2.92 -6.21
CA TRP A 167 9.96 2.35 -5.74
C TRP A 167 11.16 3.27 -5.99
N LEU A 168 11.17 3.93 -7.15
CA LEU A 168 12.22 4.85 -7.54
C LEU A 168 12.23 6.12 -6.67
N LEU A 169 11.06 6.70 -6.38
CA LEU A 169 10.94 7.83 -5.47
C LEU A 169 11.40 7.48 -4.06
N SER A 170 10.88 6.39 -3.48
CA SER A 170 11.25 5.98 -2.13
C SER A 170 12.75 5.70 -2.02
N TYR A 171 13.36 5.05 -3.04
CA TYR A 171 14.80 4.84 -3.09
C TYR A 171 15.58 6.17 -3.07
N LEU A 172 15.15 7.15 -3.85
CA LEU A 172 15.81 8.44 -3.92
C LEU A 172 15.66 9.22 -2.60
N GLU A 173 14.49 9.18 -1.97
CA GLU A 173 14.25 9.75 -0.64
C GLU A 173 15.20 9.15 0.41
N ASP A 174 15.28 7.82 0.48
CA ASP A 174 16.18 7.10 1.38
C ASP A 174 17.65 7.47 1.13
N TYR A 175 18.06 7.54 -0.14
CA TYR A 175 19.41 7.93 -0.51
C TYR A 175 19.74 9.36 -0.04
N VAL A 176 18.85 10.32 -0.27
CA VAL A 176 19.05 11.73 0.12
C VAL A 176 19.10 11.87 1.65
N GLN A 177 18.24 11.16 2.38
CA GLN A 177 18.26 11.14 3.84
C GLN A 177 19.58 10.58 4.40
N LYS A 178 20.08 9.50 3.82
CA LYS A 178 21.36 8.88 4.23
C LYS A 178 22.59 9.67 3.76
N ASN A 179 22.46 10.46 2.69
CA ASN A 179 23.56 11.19 2.07
C ASN A 179 23.23 12.68 1.87
N PRO A 180 22.95 13.46 2.94
CA PRO A 180 22.43 14.83 2.83
C PRO A 180 23.42 15.80 2.15
N TYR A 181 24.72 15.52 2.21
CA TYR A 181 25.76 16.36 1.62
C TYR A 181 26.09 16.04 0.15
N SER A 182 25.49 14.97 -0.40
CA SER A 182 25.69 14.60 -1.81
C SER A 182 25.22 15.73 -2.74
N TYR A 183 26.00 16.01 -3.79
CA TYR A 183 25.66 17.00 -4.81
C TYR A 183 24.62 16.46 -5.80
N SER A 184 23.88 17.35 -6.46
CA SER A 184 22.87 17.00 -7.47
C SER A 184 23.39 16.08 -8.57
N ARG A 185 24.63 16.27 -9.05
CA ARG A 185 25.24 15.39 -10.06
C ARG A 185 25.29 13.92 -9.61
N GLU A 186 25.64 13.67 -8.35
CA GLU A 186 25.70 12.32 -7.80
C GLU A 186 24.29 11.75 -7.59
N ARG A 187 23.36 12.55 -7.05
CA ARG A 187 21.95 12.16 -6.87
C ARG A 187 21.26 11.83 -8.20
N LYS A 188 21.55 12.61 -9.24
CA LYS A 188 21.08 12.35 -10.62
C LYS A 188 21.65 11.05 -11.16
N ARG A 189 22.95 10.79 -10.96
CA ARG A 189 23.61 9.55 -11.39
C ARG A 189 22.99 8.31 -10.75
N ILE A 190 22.78 8.32 -9.43
CA ILE A 190 22.19 7.19 -8.71
C ILE A 190 20.71 7.01 -9.04
N PHE A 191 19.97 8.09 -9.28
CA PHE A 191 18.59 8.05 -9.76
C PHE A 191 18.50 7.37 -11.13
N LEU A 192 19.28 7.83 -12.12
CA LEU A 192 19.26 7.27 -13.48
C LEU A 192 19.69 5.81 -13.49
N LYS A 193 20.71 5.45 -12.70
CA LYS A 193 21.12 4.05 -12.54
C LYS A 193 19.95 3.20 -12.01
N LYS A 194 19.29 3.64 -10.93
CA LYS A 194 18.19 2.88 -10.33
C LYS A 194 16.97 2.79 -11.25
N LYS A 195 16.68 3.87 -11.98
CA LYS A 195 15.61 3.91 -12.98
C LYS A 195 15.83 2.84 -14.06
N THR A 196 17.04 2.73 -14.60
CA THR A 196 17.40 1.70 -15.58
C THR A 196 17.25 0.28 -15.01
N GLU A 197 17.69 0.05 -13.77
CA GLU A 197 17.55 -1.25 -13.08
C GLU A 197 16.08 -1.67 -12.91
N LEU A 198 15.20 -0.72 -12.55
CA LEU A 198 13.79 -0.99 -12.29
C LEU A 198 12.98 -1.15 -13.58
N TYR A 199 13.26 -0.36 -14.61
CA TYR A 199 12.42 -0.30 -15.81
C TYR A 199 12.82 -1.36 -16.85
N GLN A 200 14.07 -1.83 -16.81
CA GLN A 200 14.59 -2.92 -17.63
C GLN A 200 14.15 -2.81 -19.11
N LYS A 201 13.46 -3.83 -19.64
CA LYS A 201 13.02 -3.92 -21.04
C LYS A 201 11.74 -3.14 -21.33
N GLU A 202 10.99 -2.71 -20.31
CA GLU A 202 9.66 -2.06 -20.42
C GLU A 202 9.75 -0.53 -20.31
N LYS A 203 10.92 0.04 -20.65
CA LYS A 203 11.27 1.46 -20.51
C LYS A 203 10.16 2.41 -20.99
N TRP A 204 9.58 2.14 -22.15
CA TRP A 204 8.57 3.00 -22.80
C TRP A 204 7.19 2.91 -22.16
N GLU A 205 6.78 1.71 -21.75
CA GLU A 205 5.46 1.48 -21.16
C GLU A 205 5.38 2.07 -19.76
N ILE A 206 6.42 1.83 -18.93
CA ILE A 206 6.48 2.36 -17.56
C ILE A 206 6.55 3.90 -17.56
N GLN A 207 7.22 4.49 -18.55
CA GLN A 207 7.34 5.94 -18.66
C GLN A 207 6.01 6.66 -18.89
N ALA A 208 5.05 6.04 -19.58
CA ALA A 208 3.72 6.62 -19.77
C ALA A 208 2.98 6.84 -18.43
N TRP A 209 3.42 6.16 -17.36
CA TRP A 209 2.86 6.27 -16.01
C TRP A 209 3.60 7.28 -15.13
N GLU A 210 4.68 7.91 -15.61
CA GLU A 210 5.38 8.97 -14.89
C GLU A 210 4.57 10.27 -14.94
N SER A 211 3.84 10.54 -13.85
CA SER A 211 3.06 11.77 -13.75
C SER A 211 3.95 13.03 -13.70
N PRO A 212 3.43 14.21 -14.07
CA PRO A 212 4.14 15.48 -13.86
C PRO A 212 4.56 15.71 -12.40
N MET A 213 3.80 15.17 -11.44
CA MET A 213 4.12 15.25 -10.01
C MET A 213 5.37 14.44 -9.67
N PHE A 214 5.50 13.23 -10.24
CA PHE A 214 6.67 12.37 -10.06
C PHE A 214 7.95 13.12 -10.45
N PHE A 215 7.96 13.78 -11.61
CA PHE A 215 9.14 14.54 -12.05
C PHE A 215 9.47 15.71 -11.13
N ARG A 216 8.45 16.42 -10.59
CA ARG A 216 8.67 17.49 -9.61
C ARG A 216 9.32 16.96 -8.34
N GLN A 217 8.83 15.84 -7.82
CA GLN A 217 9.39 15.21 -6.62
C GLN A 217 10.83 14.74 -6.86
N VAL A 218 11.12 14.15 -8.02
CA VAL A 218 12.50 13.77 -8.37
C VAL A 218 13.42 14.99 -8.40
N VAL A 219 13.00 16.08 -9.04
CA VAL A 219 13.78 17.33 -9.08
C VAL A 219 14.00 17.88 -7.67
N ASP A 220 12.98 17.89 -6.83
CA ASP A 220 13.09 18.35 -5.44
C ASP A 220 14.10 17.54 -4.64
N LEU A 221 14.18 16.24 -4.85
CA LEU A 221 15.12 15.36 -4.15
C LEU A 221 16.55 15.47 -4.71
N VAL A 222 16.69 15.46 -6.05
CA VAL A 222 17.99 15.58 -6.72
C VAL A 222 18.65 16.92 -6.43
N TYR A 223 17.87 18.00 -6.44
CA TYR A 223 18.37 19.37 -6.27
C TYR A 223 18.05 19.96 -4.90
N ALA A 224 17.71 19.13 -3.90
CA ALA A 224 17.25 19.61 -2.60
C ALA A 224 18.21 20.62 -1.98
N ARG A 225 19.52 20.41 -2.13
CA ARG A 225 20.55 21.30 -1.59
C ARG A 225 20.53 22.67 -2.27
N GLU A 226 20.51 22.68 -3.60
CA GLU A 226 20.47 23.91 -4.39
C GLU A 226 19.19 24.70 -4.15
N LEU A 227 18.06 24.00 -3.95
CA LEU A 227 16.76 24.61 -3.70
C LEU A 227 16.67 25.27 -2.31
N LEU A 228 17.44 24.83 -1.32
CA LEU A 228 17.41 25.40 0.05
C LEU A 228 17.77 26.89 0.07
N GLU A 229 18.66 27.33 -0.81
CA GLU A 229 19.19 28.70 -0.85
C GLU A 229 18.34 29.64 -1.73
N MET A 230 17.40 29.09 -2.49
CA MET A 230 16.56 29.83 -3.43
C MET A 230 15.26 30.34 -2.80
N SER A 231 14.78 31.50 -3.29
CA SER A 231 13.43 32.00 -3.04
C SER A 231 12.36 31.15 -3.74
N GLU A 232 11.08 31.27 -3.35
CA GLU A 232 9.99 30.48 -3.96
C GLU A 232 9.80 30.73 -5.47
N GLU A 233 10.03 31.97 -5.92
CA GLU A 233 9.94 32.35 -7.34
C GLU A 233 11.08 31.71 -8.16
N GLU A 234 12.31 31.72 -7.61
CA GLU A 234 13.47 31.05 -8.20
C GLU A 234 13.28 29.53 -8.22
N ARG A 235 12.76 28.94 -7.13
CA ARG A 235 12.46 27.50 -7.06
C ARG A 235 11.50 27.07 -8.17
N THR A 236 10.44 27.83 -8.41
CA THR A 236 9.44 27.48 -9.44
C THR A 236 10.05 27.48 -10.84
N SER A 237 10.85 28.50 -11.15
CA SER A 237 11.54 28.62 -12.44
C SER A 237 12.61 27.53 -12.60
N TYR A 238 13.41 27.30 -11.55
CA TYR A 238 14.47 26.29 -11.52
C TYR A 238 13.90 24.87 -11.68
N ARG A 239 12.82 24.54 -10.94
CA ARG A 239 12.11 23.26 -11.06
C ARG A 239 11.67 22.99 -12.49
N SER A 240 11.03 23.97 -13.14
CA SER A 240 10.53 23.82 -14.50
C SER A 240 11.67 23.54 -15.49
N ALA A 241 12.79 24.26 -15.39
CA ALA A 241 13.97 24.02 -16.21
C ALA A 241 14.57 22.61 -15.98
N LYS A 242 14.69 22.19 -14.71
CA LYS A 242 15.27 20.89 -14.36
C LYS A 242 14.38 19.69 -14.69
N VAL A 243 13.06 19.86 -14.72
CA VAL A 243 12.13 18.82 -15.19
C VAL A 243 12.39 18.53 -16.68
N GLU A 244 12.54 19.56 -17.51
CA GLU A 244 12.83 19.37 -18.94
C GLU A 244 14.21 18.76 -19.17
N GLU A 245 15.23 19.19 -18.43
CA GLU A 245 16.57 18.57 -18.47
C GLU A 245 16.49 17.07 -18.16
N LEU A 246 15.83 16.68 -17.06
CA LEU A 246 15.75 15.30 -16.61
C LEU A 246 14.98 14.40 -17.58
N LYS A 247 14.00 14.95 -18.32
CA LYS A 247 13.34 14.24 -19.41
C LYS A 247 14.32 13.95 -20.55
N VAL A 248 15.20 14.90 -20.89
CA VAL A 248 16.18 14.79 -21.98
C VAL A 248 17.30 13.81 -21.65
N ASP A 249 17.88 13.85 -20.45
CA ASP A 249 19.03 13.00 -20.06
C ASP A 249 18.74 11.50 -20.09
N PHE A 250 17.47 11.10 -20.13
CA PHE A 250 17.09 9.69 -20.20
C PHE A 250 17.03 9.14 -21.64
N TRP A 251 16.95 10.03 -22.63
CA TRP A 251 16.92 9.67 -24.05
C TRP A 251 18.32 9.46 -24.64
N ASN A 252 19.36 9.94 -23.94
CA ASN A 252 20.78 9.77 -24.27
C ASN A 252 21.42 8.68 -23.40
#